data_AF-A0A8J6Z0K9-F1
#
_entry.id   AF-A0A8J6Z0K9-F1
#
_cell.length_a   1.000
_cell.length_b   1.000
_cell.length_c   1.000
_cell.angle_alpha   90.00
_cell.angle_beta   90.00
_cell.angle_gamma   90.00
#
_symmetry.space_group_name_H-M   'P 1'
#
loop_
_entity.id
_entity.type
_entity.pdbx_description
1 polymer ?
#
loop_
_entity_poly.entity_id
_entity_poly.type
_entity_poly.pdbx_seq_one_letter_code
_entity_poly.pdbx_strand_id
1 'polypeptide(L)'
;MDYLIVILITVSVIFGGKAFWDWRKNRTPQLDLKELESERAQYLQENFDKATADYNYLETARENISDRELSTQLKRLQRTAKNLLNHLEKNPERIALAYKFIDYYQDRAVKIVKQYQELEETHLSTGKVEDLKARMKQMLSALDDAYQDQFEHILNDQIISADAELKVMEQQLNAEGINTKTIDVGAVDEYGNVRIDTDLLDRPIENATPRKFFPQGMQRRRRGEVDAFPPEMPFPEEDRPQIVQTKLIQSALAIFLGSFGAHKFYQGKTIQGVIYFLLSWTTLPMWISIAEGIRYLFMPIEDFYDQYIKKEKRRDKNRRRR
;
A
#
# COMPACT_ATOMS: atom_id res chain seq x y z
N MET A 1 10.76 -17.52 61.95
CA MET A 1 10.13 -17.66 60.63
C MET A 1 10.71 -16.67 59.62
N ASP A 2 11.10 -15.46 60.02
CA ASP A 2 11.55 -14.42 59.07
C ASP A 2 12.93 -14.67 58.45
N TYR A 3 13.87 -15.26 59.17
CA TYR A 3 15.22 -15.57 58.63
C TYR A 3 15.20 -16.63 57.51
N LEU A 4 14.25 -17.57 57.53
CA LEU A 4 14.12 -18.61 56.50
C LEU A 4 13.63 -18.03 55.16
N ILE A 5 12.76 -17.02 55.21
CA ILE A 5 12.27 -16.32 54.02
C ILE A 5 13.39 -15.48 53.40
N VAL A 6 14.19 -14.79 54.23
CA VAL A 6 15.33 -13.99 53.75
C VAL A 6 16.42 -14.85 53.11
N ILE A 7 16.71 -16.03 53.69
CA ILE A 7 17.69 -16.98 53.12
C ILE A 7 17.19 -17.58 51.80
N LEU A 8 15.89 -17.89 51.69
CA LEU A 8 15.32 -18.38 50.43
C LEU A 8 15.35 -17.32 49.33
N ILE A 9 15.07 -16.05 49.67
CA ILE A 9 15.12 -14.95 48.69
C ILE A 9 16.56 -14.68 48.24
N THR A 10 17.54 -14.70 49.15
CA THR A 10 18.94 -14.45 48.76
C THR A 10 19.51 -15.58 47.91
N VAL A 11 19.17 -16.83 48.21
CA VAL A 11 19.55 -17.98 47.38
C VAL A 11 18.88 -17.92 46.01
N SER A 12 17.60 -17.55 45.93
CA SER A 12 16.90 -17.34 44.63
C SER A 12 17.46 -16.17 43.83
N VAL A 13 17.92 -15.09 44.46
CA VAL A 13 18.53 -13.94 43.77
C VAL A 13 19.93 -14.31 43.25
N ILE A 14 20.71 -15.10 43.99
CA ILE A 14 22.03 -15.56 43.55
C ILE A 14 21.91 -16.62 42.44
N PHE A 15 21.00 -17.59 42.59
CA PHE A 15 20.76 -18.64 41.60
C PHE A 15 20.08 -18.08 40.35
N GLY A 16 19.09 -17.20 40.53
CA GLY A 16 18.44 -16.45 39.46
C GLY A 16 19.38 -15.48 38.76
N GLY A 17 20.28 -14.82 39.48
CA GLY A 17 21.29 -13.92 38.91
C GLY A 17 22.35 -14.66 38.08
N LYS A 18 22.83 -15.82 38.55
CA LYS A 18 23.75 -16.67 37.79
C LYS A 18 23.07 -17.30 36.57
N ALA A 19 21.85 -17.82 36.73
CA ALA A 19 21.05 -18.35 35.63
C ALA A 19 20.67 -17.26 34.60
N PHE A 20 20.39 -16.04 35.05
CA PHE A 20 20.13 -14.88 34.19
C PHE A 20 21.39 -14.41 33.47
N TRP A 21 22.57 -14.45 34.11
CA TRP A 21 23.84 -14.11 33.48
C TRP A 21 24.27 -15.16 32.45
N ASP A 22 24.11 -16.46 32.74
CA ASP A 22 24.33 -17.55 31.77
C ASP A 22 23.27 -17.54 30.64
N TRP A 23 22.01 -17.20 30.95
CA TRP A 23 20.95 -16.98 29.96
C TRP A 23 21.24 -15.77 29.06
N ARG A 24 21.74 -14.65 29.62
CA ARG A 24 22.10 -13.43 28.87
C ARG A 24 23.33 -13.63 27.99
N LYS A 25 24.33 -14.40 28.46
CA LYS A 25 25.56 -14.69 27.70
C LYS A 25 25.33 -15.68 26.56
N ASN A 26 24.30 -16.53 26.66
CA ASN A 26 23.92 -17.52 25.64
C ASN A 26 22.64 -17.17 24.85
N ARG A 27 22.01 -16.00 25.06
CA ARG A 27 20.82 -15.52 24.33
C ARG A 27 20.90 -14.05 23.89
N THR A 28 22.01 -13.62 23.31
CA THR A 28 21.85 -12.79 22.11
C THR A 28 21.66 -13.80 20.98
N PRO A 29 20.43 -14.15 20.55
CA PRO A 29 20.30 -14.70 19.22
C PRO A 29 21.00 -13.68 18.34
N GLN A 30 22.14 -14.05 17.76
CA GLN A 30 22.58 -13.34 16.58
C GLN A 30 21.41 -13.55 15.63
N LEU A 31 20.63 -12.50 15.42
CA LEU A 31 19.64 -12.51 14.35
C LEU A 31 20.47 -12.93 13.14
N ASP A 32 20.23 -14.14 12.64
CA ASP A 32 20.93 -14.58 11.45
C ASP A 32 20.35 -13.75 10.32
N LEU A 33 21.01 -12.61 10.07
CA LEU A 33 20.62 -11.66 9.06
C LEU A 33 20.51 -12.35 7.70
N LYS A 34 21.27 -13.42 7.47
CA LYS A 34 21.15 -14.24 6.26
C LYS A 34 19.87 -15.06 6.24
N GLU A 35 19.43 -15.58 7.37
CA GLU A 35 18.15 -16.29 7.48
C GLU A 35 16.97 -15.34 7.22
N LEU A 36 16.96 -14.15 7.86
CA LEU A 36 15.95 -13.12 7.62
C LEU A 36 15.95 -12.60 6.17
N GLU A 37 17.14 -12.38 5.59
CA GLU A 37 17.30 -12.01 4.18
C GLU A 37 16.79 -13.12 3.25
N SER A 38 17.04 -14.39 3.59
CA SER A 38 16.57 -15.54 2.82
C SER A 38 15.05 -15.72 2.92
N GLU A 39 14.45 -15.55 4.10
CA GLU A 39 12.99 -15.58 4.29
C GLU A 39 12.32 -14.44 3.54
N ARG A 40 12.88 -13.22 3.62
CA ARG A 40 12.37 -12.07 2.87
C ARG A 40 12.47 -12.30 1.36
N ALA A 41 13.60 -12.82 0.88
CA ALA A 41 13.77 -13.14 -0.54
C ALA A 41 12.79 -14.20 -1.02
N GLN A 42 12.59 -15.26 -0.23
CA GLN A 42 11.59 -16.30 -0.52
C GLN A 42 10.17 -15.72 -0.57
N TYR A 43 9.80 -14.90 0.40
CA TYR A 43 8.49 -14.23 0.43
C TYR A 43 8.27 -13.32 -0.80
N LEU A 44 9.29 -12.56 -1.20
CA LEU A 44 9.22 -11.70 -2.39
C LEU A 44 9.10 -12.54 -3.67
N GLN A 45 9.84 -13.66 -3.75
CA GLN A 45 9.75 -14.58 -4.88
C GLN A 45 8.37 -15.24 -4.97
N GLU A 46 7.84 -15.76 -3.85
CA GLU A 46 6.51 -16.38 -3.78
C GLU A 46 5.42 -15.39 -4.22
N ASN A 47 5.50 -14.14 -3.75
CA ASN A 47 4.59 -13.07 -4.17
C ASN A 47 4.68 -12.79 -5.68
N PHE A 48 5.89 -12.73 -6.23
CA PHE A 48 6.10 -12.51 -7.66
C PHE A 48 5.57 -13.67 -8.50
N ASP A 49 5.80 -14.92 -8.06
CA ASP A 49 5.30 -16.12 -8.70
C ASP A 49 3.77 -16.16 -8.70
N LYS A 50 3.14 -15.79 -7.56
CA LYS A 50 1.69 -15.63 -7.45
C LYS A 50 1.18 -14.58 -8.45
N ALA A 51 1.82 -13.42 -8.52
CA ALA A 51 1.41 -12.34 -9.43
C ALA A 51 1.47 -12.79 -10.90
N THR A 52 2.48 -13.57 -11.25
CA THR A 52 2.66 -14.19 -12.57
C THR A 52 1.59 -15.23 -12.86
N ALA A 53 1.25 -16.07 -11.88
CA ALA A 53 0.16 -17.03 -12.01
C ALA A 53 -1.20 -16.33 -12.21
N ASP A 54 -1.48 -15.29 -11.44
CA ASP A 54 -2.69 -14.47 -11.58
C ASP A 54 -2.73 -13.76 -12.95
N TYR A 55 -1.59 -13.27 -13.45
CA TYR A 55 -1.46 -12.68 -14.78
C TYR A 55 -1.82 -13.68 -15.89
N ASN A 56 -1.27 -14.90 -15.81
CA ASN A 56 -1.54 -15.95 -16.79
C ASN A 56 -3.01 -16.38 -16.77
N TYR A 57 -3.61 -16.48 -15.59
CA TYR A 57 -5.04 -16.78 -15.47
C TYR A 57 -5.89 -15.73 -16.20
N LEU A 58 -5.58 -14.43 -16.04
CA LEU A 58 -6.30 -13.35 -16.73
C LEU A 58 -6.11 -13.40 -18.26
N GLU A 59 -4.95 -13.87 -18.76
CA GLU A 59 -4.71 -14.03 -20.20
C GLU A 59 -5.63 -15.09 -20.76
N THR A 60 -5.66 -16.25 -20.10
CA THR A 60 -6.55 -17.35 -20.47
C THR A 60 -8.02 -16.93 -20.35
N ALA A 61 -8.39 -16.21 -19.30
CA ALA A 61 -9.77 -15.75 -19.12
C ALA A 61 -10.20 -14.77 -20.22
N ARG A 62 -9.32 -13.85 -20.63
CA ARG A 62 -9.57 -12.91 -21.73
C ARG A 62 -9.90 -13.62 -23.04
N GLU A 63 -9.20 -14.72 -23.34
CA GLU A 63 -9.38 -15.50 -24.58
C GLU A 63 -10.69 -16.30 -24.60
N ASN A 64 -11.22 -16.63 -23.43
CA ASN A 64 -12.42 -17.46 -23.29
C ASN A 64 -13.71 -16.67 -22.96
N ILE A 65 -13.60 -15.38 -22.64
CA ILE A 65 -14.74 -14.52 -22.35
C ILE A 65 -15.50 -14.16 -23.63
N SER A 66 -16.84 -14.24 -23.57
CA SER A 66 -17.70 -13.91 -24.71
C SER A 66 -17.95 -12.40 -24.87
N ASP A 67 -17.95 -11.67 -23.75
CA ASP A 67 -18.11 -10.20 -23.76
C ASP A 67 -16.87 -9.49 -24.33
N ARG A 68 -17.03 -8.87 -25.50
CA ARG A 68 -15.98 -8.12 -26.21
C ARG A 68 -15.47 -6.89 -25.45
N GLU A 69 -16.34 -6.19 -24.73
CA GLU A 69 -15.96 -5.03 -23.93
C GLU A 69 -15.04 -5.47 -22.79
N LEU A 70 -15.43 -6.52 -22.07
CA LEU A 70 -14.63 -7.07 -20.99
C LEU A 70 -13.29 -7.63 -21.51
N SER A 71 -13.29 -8.35 -22.63
CA SER A 71 -12.05 -8.84 -23.26
C SER A 71 -11.09 -7.69 -23.59
N THR A 72 -11.61 -6.56 -24.08
CA THR A 72 -10.82 -5.35 -24.35
C THR A 72 -10.27 -4.72 -23.07
N GLN A 73 -11.07 -4.65 -22.01
CA GLN A 73 -10.63 -4.15 -20.69
C GLN A 73 -9.52 -5.04 -20.10
N LEU A 74 -9.69 -6.37 -20.13
CA LEU A 74 -8.67 -7.30 -19.67
C LEU A 74 -7.38 -7.18 -20.47
N LYS A 75 -7.47 -7.00 -21.80
CA LYS A 75 -6.27 -6.75 -22.63
C LYS A 75 -5.46 -5.55 -22.15
N ARG A 76 -6.12 -4.44 -21.77
CA ARG A 76 -5.46 -3.22 -21.27
C ARG A 76 -4.81 -3.48 -19.91
N LEU A 77 -5.57 -4.03 -18.98
CA LEU A 77 -5.10 -4.39 -17.64
C LEU A 77 -3.88 -5.33 -17.70
N GLN A 78 -3.93 -6.33 -18.56
CA GLN A 78 -2.81 -7.26 -18.75
C GLN A 78 -1.59 -6.61 -19.39
N ARG A 79 -1.76 -5.67 -20.32
CA ARG A 79 -0.62 -4.92 -20.87
C ARG A 79 0.13 -4.18 -19.75
N THR A 80 -0.60 -3.49 -18.87
CA THR A 80 -0.03 -2.80 -17.72
C THR A 80 0.64 -3.77 -16.76
N ALA A 81 -0.03 -4.87 -16.41
CA ALA A 81 0.51 -5.92 -15.54
C ALA A 81 1.79 -6.54 -16.12
N LYS A 82 1.83 -6.85 -17.41
CA LYS A 82 3.00 -7.41 -18.10
C LYS A 82 4.18 -6.45 -18.03
N ASN A 83 3.95 -5.17 -18.30
CA ASN A 83 5.01 -4.16 -18.23
C ASN A 83 5.57 -4.03 -16.82
N LEU A 84 4.70 -4.01 -15.81
CA LEU A 84 5.10 -3.97 -14.40
C LEU A 84 5.87 -5.23 -13.99
N LEU A 85 5.35 -6.43 -14.29
CA LEU A 85 6.01 -7.70 -13.96
C LEU A 85 7.39 -7.81 -14.63
N ASN A 86 7.50 -7.45 -15.93
CA ASN A 86 8.78 -7.41 -16.62
C ASN A 86 9.76 -6.40 -16.00
N HIS A 87 9.25 -5.28 -15.48
CA HIS A 87 10.08 -4.29 -14.79
C HIS A 87 10.58 -4.83 -13.45
N LEU A 88 9.71 -5.49 -12.68
CA LEU A 88 10.05 -6.11 -11.40
C LEU A 88 11.02 -7.29 -11.55
N GLU A 89 10.89 -8.09 -12.62
CA GLU A 89 11.84 -9.16 -12.94
C GLU A 89 13.26 -8.63 -13.15
N LYS A 90 13.38 -7.45 -13.78
CA LYS A 90 14.67 -6.79 -14.01
C LYS A 90 15.20 -6.02 -12.79
N ASN A 91 14.31 -5.66 -11.87
CA ASN A 91 14.61 -4.83 -10.69
C ASN A 91 14.00 -5.49 -9.43
N PRO A 92 14.51 -6.68 -9.02
CA PRO A 92 13.88 -7.49 -7.97
C PRO A 92 13.81 -6.78 -6.61
N GLU A 93 14.70 -5.82 -6.34
CA GLU A 93 14.66 -4.98 -5.15
C GLU A 93 13.38 -4.12 -5.05
N ARG A 94 12.71 -3.87 -6.18
CA ARG A 94 11.45 -3.11 -6.26
C ARG A 94 10.21 -3.97 -6.02
N ILE A 95 10.32 -5.30 -5.99
CA ILE A 95 9.18 -6.19 -5.74
C ILE A 95 8.46 -5.83 -4.43
N ALA A 96 9.22 -5.41 -3.41
CA ALA A 96 8.66 -4.97 -2.14
C ALA A 96 7.73 -3.75 -2.26
N LEU A 97 7.96 -2.86 -3.22
CA LEU A 97 7.12 -1.69 -3.48
C LEU A 97 5.82 -2.07 -4.21
N ALA A 98 5.81 -3.21 -4.90
CA ALA A 98 4.66 -3.70 -5.65
C ALA A 98 3.66 -4.52 -4.82
N TYR A 99 3.81 -4.57 -3.48
CA TYR A 99 2.97 -5.43 -2.64
C TYR A 99 1.46 -5.16 -2.85
N LYS A 100 1.04 -3.90 -3.02
CA LYS A 100 -0.38 -3.53 -3.22
C LYS A 100 -0.89 -4.03 -4.58
N PHE A 101 -0.05 -3.99 -5.61
CA PHE A 101 -0.36 -4.59 -6.91
C PHE A 101 -0.52 -6.11 -6.80
N ILE A 102 0.46 -6.79 -6.20
CA ILE A 102 0.51 -8.26 -6.14
C ILE A 102 -0.58 -8.85 -5.23
N ASP A 103 -0.71 -8.33 -4.01
CA ASP A 103 -1.53 -8.94 -2.96
C ASP A 103 -2.99 -8.49 -3.04
N TYR A 104 -3.24 -7.31 -3.60
CA TYR A 104 -4.57 -6.71 -3.58
C TYR A 104 -5.17 -6.51 -4.97
N TYR A 105 -4.53 -5.73 -5.85
CA TYR A 105 -5.15 -5.36 -7.13
C TYR A 105 -5.24 -6.54 -8.10
N GLN A 106 -4.14 -7.30 -8.25
CA GLN A 106 -4.06 -8.49 -9.10
C GLN A 106 -5.00 -9.61 -8.65
N ASP A 107 -5.01 -9.92 -7.35
CA ASP A 107 -5.94 -10.88 -6.76
C ASP A 107 -7.41 -10.46 -6.97
N ARG A 108 -7.73 -9.17 -6.79
CA ARG A 108 -9.10 -8.68 -6.96
C ARG A 108 -9.58 -8.76 -8.40
N ALA A 109 -8.71 -8.46 -9.37
CA ALA A 109 -9.03 -8.61 -10.79
C ALA A 109 -9.38 -10.06 -11.13
N VAL A 110 -8.55 -11.02 -10.71
CA VAL A 110 -8.80 -12.47 -10.88
C VAL A 110 -10.14 -12.88 -10.27
N LYS A 111 -10.45 -12.45 -9.03
CA LYS A 111 -11.71 -12.79 -8.36
C LYS A 111 -12.93 -12.23 -9.10
N ILE A 112 -12.86 -11.01 -9.61
CA ILE A 112 -13.98 -10.41 -10.36
C ILE A 112 -14.18 -11.16 -11.67
N VAL A 113 -13.12 -11.48 -12.40
CA VAL A 113 -13.20 -12.23 -13.66
C VAL A 113 -13.75 -13.63 -13.45
N LYS A 114 -13.32 -14.35 -12.41
CA LYS A 114 -13.89 -15.66 -12.02
C LYS A 114 -15.40 -15.58 -11.81
N GLN A 115 -15.84 -14.63 -10.98
CA GLN A 115 -17.28 -14.45 -10.71
C GLN A 115 -18.05 -14.05 -11.97
N TYR A 116 -17.45 -13.27 -12.86
CA TYR A 116 -18.07 -12.91 -14.13
C TYR A 116 -18.28 -14.15 -15.03
N GLN A 117 -17.27 -15.01 -15.14
CA GLN A 117 -17.35 -16.26 -15.90
C GLN A 117 -18.42 -17.20 -15.33
N GLU A 118 -18.47 -17.37 -14.00
CA GLU A 118 -19.52 -18.15 -13.33
C GLU A 118 -20.93 -17.64 -13.71
N LEU A 119 -21.11 -16.31 -13.78
CA LEU A 119 -22.38 -15.72 -14.22
C LEU A 119 -22.67 -15.95 -15.71
N GLU A 120 -21.65 -16.01 -16.58
CA GLU A 120 -21.83 -16.37 -18.00
C GLU A 120 -22.24 -17.84 -18.17
N GLU A 121 -21.64 -18.75 -17.41
CA GLU A 121 -21.93 -20.20 -17.44
C GLU A 121 -23.37 -20.53 -17.03
N THR A 122 -23.97 -19.72 -16.13
CA THR A 122 -25.38 -19.93 -15.76
C THR A 122 -26.38 -19.65 -16.89
N HIS A 123 -25.95 -18.93 -17.94
CA HIS A 123 -26.80 -18.43 -19.02
C HIS A 123 -28.03 -17.61 -18.55
N LEU A 124 -28.01 -17.11 -17.30
CA LEU A 124 -29.14 -16.41 -16.69
C LEU A 124 -29.10 -14.91 -17.01
N SER A 125 -29.80 -14.48 -18.06
CA SER A 125 -29.87 -13.07 -18.48
C SER A 125 -31.01 -12.29 -17.79
N THR A 126 -31.03 -12.27 -16.46
CA THR A 126 -31.97 -11.40 -15.72
C THR A 126 -31.37 -10.00 -15.56
N GLY A 127 -32.21 -8.96 -15.43
CA GLY A 127 -31.73 -7.59 -15.23
C GLY A 127 -30.78 -7.44 -14.04
N LYS A 128 -30.98 -8.21 -12.95
CA LYS A 128 -30.07 -8.21 -11.79
C LYS A 128 -28.68 -8.77 -12.11
N VAL A 129 -28.61 -9.80 -12.96
CA VAL A 129 -27.34 -10.41 -13.40
C VAL A 129 -26.61 -9.47 -14.35
N GLU A 130 -27.32 -8.87 -15.31
CA GLU A 130 -26.74 -7.88 -16.23
C GLU A 130 -26.23 -6.64 -15.49
N ASP A 131 -26.97 -6.13 -14.50
CA ASP A 131 -26.53 -5.03 -13.64
C ASP A 131 -25.27 -5.39 -12.84
N LEU A 132 -25.16 -6.63 -12.36
CA LEU A 132 -23.98 -7.11 -11.63
C LEU A 132 -22.77 -7.23 -12.56
N LYS A 133 -22.94 -7.81 -13.76
CA LYS A 133 -21.92 -7.87 -14.80
C LYS A 133 -21.41 -6.49 -15.19
N ALA A 134 -22.31 -5.51 -15.38
CA ALA A 134 -21.93 -4.13 -15.65
C ALA A 134 -21.09 -3.50 -14.52
N ARG A 135 -21.47 -3.71 -13.26
CA ARG A 135 -20.69 -3.24 -12.10
C ARG A 135 -19.32 -3.92 -12.00
N MET A 136 -19.23 -5.21 -12.34
CA MET A 136 -17.95 -5.93 -12.38
C MET A 136 -17.00 -5.34 -13.44
N LYS A 137 -17.51 -5.05 -14.66
CA LYS A 137 -16.74 -4.36 -15.70
C LYS A 137 -16.23 -2.98 -15.25
N GLN A 138 -17.09 -2.20 -14.59
CA GLN A 138 -16.68 -0.91 -14.00
C GLN A 138 -15.58 -1.06 -12.96
N MET A 139 -15.66 -2.06 -12.08
CA MET A 139 -14.62 -2.33 -11.09
C MET A 139 -13.29 -2.76 -11.73
N LEU A 140 -13.34 -3.56 -12.80
CA LEU A 140 -12.13 -3.94 -13.55
C LEU A 140 -11.49 -2.74 -14.26
N SER A 141 -12.30 -1.82 -14.78
CA SER A 141 -11.78 -0.55 -15.33
C SER A 141 -11.08 0.28 -14.25
N ALA A 142 -11.66 0.41 -13.06
CA ALA A 142 -11.02 1.14 -11.96
C ALA A 142 -9.75 0.45 -11.44
N LEU A 143 -9.66 -0.88 -11.57
CA LEU A 143 -8.43 -1.61 -11.26
C LEU A 143 -7.34 -1.37 -12.31
N ASP A 144 -7.69 -1.22 -13.60
CA ASP A 144 -6.73 -0.84 -14.64
C ASP A 144 -6.08 0.52 -14.33
N ASP A 145 -6.88 1.51 -13.93
CA ASP A 145 -6.37 2.81 -13.48
C ASP A 145 -5.42 2.65 -12.27
N ALA A 146 -5.83 1.85 -11.27
CA ALA A 146 -5.00 1.60 -10.10
C ALA A 146 -3.68 0.88 -10.45
N TYR A 147 -3.66 0.00 -11.46
CA TYR A 147 -2.42 -0.64 -11.92
C TYR A 147 -1.45 0.40 -12.49
N GLN A 148 -1.96 1.33 -13.29
CA GLN A 148 -1.16 2.38 -13.89
C GLN A 148 -0.57 3.28 -12.80
N ASP A 149 -1.38 3.74 -11.86
CA ASP A 149 -0.95 4.56 -10.72
C ASP A 149 0.14 3.85 -9.89
N GLN A 150 -0.05 2.56 -9.59
CA GLN A 150 0.97 1.81 -8.85
C GLN A 150 2.25 1.63 -9.65
N PHE A 151 2.14 1.40 -10.96
CA PHE A 151 3.32 1.24 -11.78
C PHE A 151 4.11 2.56 -11.87
N GLU A 152 3.43 3.69 -12.04
CA GLU A 152 4.05 5.02 -11.99
C GLU A 152 4.75 5.26 -10.65
N HIS A 153 4.09 4.95 -9.53
CA HIS A 153 4.70 5.05 -8.20
C HIS A 153 5.99 4.21 -8.08
N ILE A 154 6.00 2.99 -8.62
CA ILE A 154 7.19 2.12 -8.62
C ILE A 154 8.31 2.70 -9.51
N LEU A 155 7.97 3.44 -10.56
CA LEU A 155 8.92 4.12 -11.45
C LEU A 155 9.36 5.49 -10.95
N ASN A 156 8.71 6.07 -9.93
CA ASN A 156 8.87 7.47 -9.54
C ASN A 156 10.33 7.90 -9.36
N ASP A 157 11.16 7.09 -8.70
CA ASP A 157 12.59 7.41 -8.54
C ASP A 157 13.33 7.51 -9.88
N GLN A 158 13.00 6.65 -10.85
CA GLN A 158 13.60 6.69 -12.19
C GLN A 158 13.10 7.89 -13.00
N ILE A 159 11.81 8.24 -12.84
CA ILE A 159 11.21 9.42 -13.47
C ILE A 159 11.89 10.69 -12.96
N ILE A 160 12.08 10.82 -11.64
CA ILE A 160 12.75 11.97 -11.03
C ILE A 160 14.21 12.06 -11.50
N SER A 161 14.93 10.93 -11.55
CA SER A 161 16.32 10.95 -12.02
C SER A 161 16.42 11.35 -13.49
N ALA A 162 15.53 10.85 -14.34
CA ALA A 162 15.51 11.19 -15.76
C ALA A 162 15.14 12.67 -15.98
N ASP A 163 14.17 13.21 -15.23
CA ASP A 163 13.82 14.64 -15.29
C ASP A 163 14.98 15.54 -14.85
N ALA A 164 15.72 15.16 -13.81
CA ALA A 164 16.91 15.88 -13.38
C ALA A 164 18.01 15.85 -14.47
N GLU A 165 18.23 14.69 -15.09
CA GLU A 165 19.22 14.53 -16.17
C GLU A 165 18.82 15.33 -17.42
N LEU A 166 17.54 15.31 -17.79
CA LEU A 166 16.98 16.13 -18.87
C LEU A 166 17.15 17.62 -18.59
N LYS A 167 16.94 18.08 -17.36
CA LYS A 167 17.17 19.48 -16.97
C LYS A 167 18.64 19.88 -17.09
N VAL A 168 19.57 19.01 -16.73
CA VAL A 168 21.01 19.27 -16.90
C VAL A 168 21.35 19.35 -18.38
N MET A 169 20.85 18.43 -19.19
CA MET A 169 21.02 18.45 -20.65
C MET A 169 20.43 19.74 -21.26
N GLU A 170 19.25 20.15 -20.81
CA GLU A 170 18.60 21.40 -21.22
C GLU A 170 19.46 22.63 -20.89
N GLN A 171 20.06 22.67 -19.69
CA GLN A 171 20.97 23.74 -19.28
C GLN A 171 22.23 23.77 -20.15
N GLN A 172 22.82 22.60 -20.46
CA GLN A 172 23.99 22.50 -21.32
C GLN A 172 23.70 22.97 -22.75
N LEU A 173 22.59 22.50 -23.35
CA LEU A 173 22.16 22.90 -24.69
C LEU A 173 21.88 24.40 -24.77
N ASN A 174 21.18 24.96 -23.78
CA ASN A 174 20.94 26.40 -23.72
C ASN A 174 22.23 27.20 -23.56
N ALA A 175 23.22 26.70 -22.82
CA ALA A 175 24.55 27.32 -22.70
C ALA A 175 25.34 27.28 -24.02
N GLU A 176 25.09 26.28 -24.87
CA GLU A 176 25.62 26.17 -26.24
C GLU A 176 24.80 26.99 -27.26
N GLY A 177 23.75 27.69 -26.83
CA GLY A 177 22.90 28.51 -27.69
C GLY A 177 21.78 27.75 -28.41
N ILE A 178 21.56 26.47 -28.07
CA ILE A 178 20.49 25.62 -28.61
C ILE A 178 19.23 25.84 -27.78
N ASN A 179 18.23 26.52 -28.34
CA ASN A 179 16.98 26.83 -27.63
C ASN A 179 16.04 25.61 -27.63
N THR A 180 15.83 25.04 -26.45
CA THR A 180 14.98 23.84 -26.22
C THR A 180 13.49 24.14 -26.08
N LYS A 181 13.06 25.41 -25.95
CA LYS A 181 11.64 25.79 -25.77
C LYS A 181 10.72 25.44 -26.94
N THR A 182 11.26 25.10 -28.10
CA THR A 182 10.48 24.69 -29.29
C THR A 182 10.23 23.18 -29.37
N ILE A 183 10.77 22.38 -28.44
CA ILE A 183 10.45 20.95 -28.35
C ILE A 183 9.12 20.81 -27.58
N ASP A 184 8.02 21.23 -28.21
CA ASP A 184 6.67 20.95 -27.73
C ASP A 184 6.35 19.49 -28.08
N VAL A 185 6.59 18.59 -27.11
CA VAL A 185 6.15 17.19 -27.23
C VAL A 185 4.63 17.21 -27.17
N GLY A 186 4.00 17.24 -28.35
CA GLY A 186 2.56 17.37 -28.54
C GLY A 186 1.76 16.41 -27.67
N ALA A 187 0.54 16.84 -27.32
CA ALA A 187 -0.35 16.19 -26.36
C ALA A 187 -0.30 14.66 -26.43
N VAL A 188 0.08 14.06 -25.31
CA VAL A 188 0.12 12.61 -25.10
C VAL A 188 -1.29 12.06 -25.25
N ASP A 189 -1.47 11.05 -26.10
CA ASP A 189 -2.77 10.41 -26.28
C ASP A 189 -3.16 9.56 -25.05
N GLU A 190 -4.41 9.09 -25.00
CA GLU A 190 -5.00 8.25 -23.93
C GLU A 190 -4.24 6.92 -23.69
N TYR A 191 -3.21 6.62 -24.49
CA TYR A 191 -2.39 5.42 -24.41
C TYR A 191 -0.90 5.70 -24.20
N GLY A 192 -0.49 6.95 -23.98
CA GLY A 192 0.90 7.33 -23.71
C GLY A 192 1.75 7.58 -24.96
N ASN A 193 1.17 7.67 -26.16
CA ASN A 193 1.93 7.96 -27.38
C ASN A 193 2.00 9.48 -27.62
N VAL A 194 3.20 9.95 -27.98
CA VAL A 194 3.43 11.32 -28.43
C VAL A 194 2.85 11.48 -29.84
N ARG A 195 1.89 12.41 -30.00
CA ARG A 195 1.47 12.89 -31.33
C ARG A 195 2.47 13.94 -31.80
N ILE A 196 3.42 13.56 -32.65
CA ILE A 196 4.26 14.53 -33.35
C ILE A 196 3.44 15.08 -34.52
N ASP A 197 2.92 16.29 -34.38
CA ASP A 197 2.35 17.05 -35.50
C ASP A 197 3.52 17.51 -36.40
N THR A 198 3.83 16.69 -37.40
CA THR A 198 4.93 16.93 -38.36
C THR A 198 4.76 18.25 -39.14
N ASP A 199 3.54 18.79 -39.20
CA ASP A 199 3.17 20.06 -39.86
C ASP A 199 3.61 21.34 -39.10
N LEU A 200 4.10 21.21 -37.86
CA LEU A 200 4.58 22.35 -37.06
C LEU A 200 6.03 22.74 -37.37
N LEU A 201 6.82 21.86 -38.00
CA LEU A 201 8.23 22.10 -38.31
C LEU A 201 8.46 23.03 -39.51
N ASP A 202 7.43 23.27 -40.33
CA ASP A 202 7.53 24.05 -41.58
C ASP A 202 6.87 25.45 -41.51
N ARG A 203 6.39 25.90 -40.34
CA ARG A 203 5.70 27.21 -40.24
C ARG A 203 6.66 28.34 -39.86
N PRO A 204 6.68 29.47 -40.60
CA PRO A 204 7.46 30.64 -40.19
C PRO A 204 6.94 31.21 -38.87
N ILE A 205 7.86 31.55 -37.97
CA ILE A 205 7.60 32.13 -36.64
C ILE A 205 7.13 33.58 -36.79
N GLU A 206 5.94 33.81 -37.33
CA GLU A 206 5.29 35.12 -37.27
C GLU A 206 3.78 34.90 -37.16
N ASN A 207 3.22 35.30 -36.00
CA ASN A 207 1.80 35.34 -35.64
C ASN A 207 1.22 34.10 -34.93
N ALA A 208 1.75 33.77 -33.75
CA ALA A 208 1.01 32.98 -32.77
C ALA A 208 -0.04 33.85 -32.06
N THR A 209 -1.31 33.72 -32.45
CA THR A 209 -2.44 34.35 -31.73
C THR A 209 -2.65 33.72 -30.34
N PRO A 210 -2.98 34.49 -29.29
CA PRO A 210 -3.23 33.95 -27.96
C PRO A 210 -4.55 33.16 -27.96
N ARG A 211 -4.49 31.85 -27.65
CA ARG A 211 -5.70 31.07 -27.36
C ARG A 211 -6.34 31.62 -26.07
N LYS A 212 -7.61 32.02 -26.20
CA LYS A 212 -8.40 32.64 -25.14
C LYS A 212 -8.69 31.64 -24.00
N PHE A 213 -8.45 32.15 -22.79
CA PHE A 213 -8.94 31.68 -21.50
C PHE A 213 -10.46 31.43 -21.53
N PHE A 214 -10.94 30.27 -21.07
CA PHE A 214 -12.36 30.05 -20.76
C PHE A 214 -12.62 30.34 -19.27
N PRO A 215 -13.61 31.19 -18.90
CA PRO A 215 -14.05 31.36 -17.52
C PRO A 215 -15.18 30.36 -17.14
N GLN A 216 -15.27 30.07 -15.84
CA GLN A 216 -16.19 29.13 -15.18
C GLN A 216 -17.68 29.43 -15.36
N GLY A 217 -18.51 28.37 -15.38
CA GLY A 217 -19.91 28.47 -14.97
C GLY A 217 -20.87 27.44 -15.57
N MET A 218 -21.25 26.45 -14.74
CA MET A 218 -22.46 25.62 -14.83
C MET A 218 -22.40 24.36 -15.72
N GLN A 219 -22.33 23.16 -15.09
CA GLN A 219 -22.97 21.94 -15.60
C GLN A 219 -23.25 20.87 -14.51
N ARG A 220 -24.52 20.85 -14.09
CA ARG A 220 -25.39 19.72 -13.66
C ARG A 220 -24.80 18.58 -12.80
N ARG A 221 -25.18 18.57 -11.51
CA ARG A 221 -25.16 17.37 -10.65
C ARG A 221 -25.90 16.21 -11.33
N ARG A 222 -25.20 15.12 -11.65
CA ARG A 222 -25.81 13.84 -12.07
C ARG A 222 -26.34 13.11 -10.83
N ARG A 223 -27.62 12.77 -10.86
CA ARG A 223 -28.23 11.81 -9.94
C ARG A 223 -27.63 10.43 -10.26
N GLY A 224 -26.79 9.92 -9.35
CA GLY A 224 -25.96 8.73 -9.58
C GLY A 224 -24.51 8.88 -9.11
N GLU A 225 -24.17 9.94 -8.37
CA GLU A 225 -22.94 10.01 -7.57
C GLU A 225 -22.91 8.79 -6.63
N VAL A 226 -22.26 7.71 -7.05
CA VAL A 226 -21.73 6.72 -6.12
C VAL A 226 -20.80 7.55 -5.25
N ASP A 227 -21.10 7.67 -3.95
CA ASP A 227 -20.21 8.34 -3.01
C ASP A 227 -18.80 7.90 -3.37
N ALA A 228 -17.98 8.83 -3.89
CA ALA A 228 -16.61 8.56 -4.24
C ALA A 228 -16.03 7.77 -3.06
N PHE A 229 -15.39 6.63 -3.33
CA PHE A 229 -14.66 5.90 -2.29
C PHE A 229 -13.88 6.98 -1.55
N PRO A 230 -14.14 7.19 -0.25
CA PRO A 230 -13.70 8.40 0.42
C PRO A 230 -12.21 8.52 0.13
N PRO A 231 -11.72 9.69 -0.33
CA PRO A 231 -10.32 9.84 -0.70
C PRO A 231 -9.51 9.16 0.39
N GLU A 232 -8.60 8.25 0.00
CA GLU A 232 -7.68 7.63 0.97
C GLU A 232 -7.16 8.80 1.80
N MET A 233 -7.63 8.94 3.05
CA MET A 233 -7.36 10.15 3.80
C MET A 233 -5.84 10.22 3.86
N PRO A 234 -5.22 11.20 3.18
CA PRO A 234 -3.78 11.30 3.19
C PRO A 234 -3.36 11.46 4.64
N PHE A 235 -2.14 11.03 4.95
CA PHE A 235 -1.62 11.20 6.30
C PHE A 235 -1.78 12.67 6.72
N PRO A 236 -2.50 12.97 7.82
CA PRO A 236 -2.82 14.34 8.18
C PRO A 236 -1.58 15.00 8.77
N GLU A 237 -0.84 15.72 7.93
CA GLU A 237 0.44 16.34 8.29
C GLU A 237 0.30 17.36 9.44
N GLU A 238 -0.87 18.00 9.57
CA GLU A 238 -1.22 18.90 10.67
C GLU A 238 -1.34 18.18 12.04
N ASP A 239 -1.84 16.93 12.05
CA ASP A 239 -2.03 16.11 13.26
C ASP A 239 -0.75 15.31 13.62
N ARG A 240 0.29 15.34 12.78
CA ARG A 240 1.53 14.56 12.95
C ARG A 240 2.13 14.60 14.36
N PRO A 241 2.31 15.75 15.03
CA PRO A 241 2.89 15.77 16.38
C PRO A 241 2.03 15.02 17.40
N GLN A 242 0.70 15.08 17.29
CA GLN A 242 -0.21 14.38 18.19
C GLN A 242 -0.19 12.87 17.95
N ILE A 243 -0.06 12.45 16.69
CA ILE A 243 0.05 11.03 16.31
C ILE A 243 1.37 10.44 16.83
N VAL A 244 2.48 11.19 16.70
CA VAL A 244 3.78 10.79 17.26
C VAL A 244 3.71 10.67 18.78
N GLN A 245 3.09 11.63 19.48
CA GLN A 245 2.90 11.56 20.93
C GLN A 245 2.05 10.33 21.32
N THR A 246 0.95 10.08 20.62
CA THR A 246 0.07 8.94 20.88
C THR A 246 0.79 7.62 20.68
N LYS A 247 1.62 7.52 19.62
CA LYS A 247 2.47 6.36 19.35
C LYS A 247 3.48 6.15 20.48
N LEU A 248 4.19 7.19 20.90
CA LEU A 248 5.16 7.12 21.99
C LEU A 248 4.52 6.71 23.31
N ILE A 249 3.35 7.28 23.65
CA ILE A 249 2.59 6.90 24.84
C ILE A 249 2.18 5.43 24.79
N GLN A 250 1.66 4.95 23.65
CA GLN A 250 1.27 3.54 23.49
C GLN A 250 2.47 2.60 23.60
N SER A 251 3.61 2.95 22.99
CA SER A 251 4.87 2.19 23.11
C SER A 251 5.36 2.14 24.56
N ALA A 252 5.40 3.29 25.24
CA ALA A 252 5.82 3.38 26.63
C ALA A 252 4.88 2.58 27.55
N LEU A 253 3.58 2.69 27.34
CA LEU A 253 2.58 1.99 28.14
C LEU A 253 2.65 0.47 27.94
N ALA A 254 2.97 0.00 26.73
CA ALA A 254 3.16 -1.42 26.45
C ALA A 254 4.45 -1.97 27.08
N ILE A 255 5.54 -1.20 27.08
CA ILE A 255 6.83 -1.61 27.66
C ILE A 255 6.80 -1.59 29.20
N PHE A 256 6.29 -0.51 29.79
CA PHE A 256 6.36 -0.30 31.24
C PHE A 256 5.14 -0.82 32.01
N LEU A 257 3.94 -0.79 31.41
CA LEU A 257 2.68 -1.16 32.07
C LEU A 257 1.89 -2.25 31.30
N GLY A 258 2.51 -2.90 30.31
CA GLY A 258 1.83 -3.87 29.46
C GLY A 258 1.48 -5.20 30.15
N SER A 259 2.24 -5.58 31.18
CA SER A 259 1.96 -6.77 32.00
C SER A 259 0.58 -6.72 32.68
N PHE A 260 0.05 -5.52 32.93
CA PHE A 260 -1.28 -5.28 33.49
C PHE A 260 -2.33 -4.95 32.42
N GLY A 261 -1.96 -4.99 31.13
CA GLY A 261 -2.87 -4.71 30.01
C GLY A 261 -3.17 -3.23 29.77
N ALA A 262 -2.43 -2.30 30.37
CA ALA A 262 -2.71 -0.85 30.31
C ALA A 262 -2.75 -0.31 28.86
N HIS A 263 -1.88 -0.80 27.98
CA HIS A 263 -1.87 -0.40 26.57
C HIS A 263 -3.12 -0.87 25.79
N LYS A 264 -3.75 -1.98 26.20
CA LYS A 264 -5.01 -2.44 25.61
C LYS A 264 -6.20 -1.59 26.06
N PHE A 265 -6.18 -1.12 27.32
CA PHE A 265 -7.18 -0.17 27.82
C PHE A 265 -7.08 1.19 27.12
N TYR A 266 -5.86 1.68 26.88
CA TYR A 266 -5.62 2.92 26.15
C TYR A 266 -6.14 2.86 24.70
N GLN A 267 -6.14 1.67 24.07
CA GLN A 267 -6.73 1.44 22.74
C GLN A 267 -8.25 1.22 22.74
N GLY A 268 -8.93 1.40 23.88
CA GLY A 268 -10.37 1.14 24.02
C GLY A 268 -10.76 -0.34 23.95
N LYS A 269 -9.80 -1.28 24.00
CA LYS A 269 -10.04 -2.74 23.97
C LYS A 269 -10.14 -3.29 25.39
N THR A 270 -11.15 -2.85 26.13
CA THR A 270 -11.34 -3.14 27.55
C THR A 270 -11.34 -4.64 27.88
N ILE A 271 -12.02 -5.46 27.07
CA ILE A 271 -12.06 -6.92 27.28
C ILE A 271 -10.66 -7.55 27.19
N GLN A 272 -9.82 -7.11 26.24
CA GLN A 272 -8.44 -7.62 26.12
C GLN A 272 -7.55 -7.13 27.26
N GLY A 273 -7.75 -5.89 27.73
CA GLY A 273 -7.06 -5.38 28.91
C GLY A 273 -7.38 -6.19 30.16
N VAL A 274 -8.64 -6.56 30.38
CA VAL A 274 -9.07 -7.40 31.51
C VAL A 274 -8.43 -8.79 31.45
N ILE A 275 -8.36 -9.40 30.26
CA ILE A 275 -7.70 -10.70 30.06
C ILE A 275 -6.21 -10.61 30.45
N TYR A 276 -5.51 -9.55 30.01
CA TYR A 276 -4.11 -9.34 30.34
C TYR A 276 -3.90 -9.13 31.84
N PHE A 277 -4.81 -8.38 32.48
CA PHE A 277 -4.78 -8.16 33.93
C PHE A 277 -4.97 -9.45 34.72
N LEU A 278 -5.94 -10.30 34.33
CA LEU A 278 -6.21 -11.60 34.97
C LEU A 278 -5.10 -12.62 34.74
N LEU A 279 -4.39 -12.54 33.62
CA LEU A 279 -3.27 -13.43 33.28
C LEU A 279 -1.91 -12.87 33.72
N SER A 280 -1.87 -11.70 34.37
CA SER A 280 -0.61 -11.01 34.70
C SER A 280 0.33 -11.84 35.59
N TRP A 281 -0.22 -12.73 36.42
CA TRP A 281 0.53 -13.68 37.26
C TRP A 281 1.29 -14.76 36.48
N THR A 282 0.97 -14.97 35.20
CA THR A 282 1.63 -15.98 34.36
C THR A 282 2.89 -15.46 33.67
N THR A 283 3.22 -14.17 33.80
CA THR A 283 4.32 -13.46 33.11
C THR A 283 4.30 -13.50 31.57
N LEU A 284 3.44 -14.33 30.96
CA LEU A 284 3.24 -14.40 29.50
C LEU A 284 2.78 -13.06 28.90
N PRO A 285 1.83 -12.31 29.52
CA PRO A 285 1.40 -11.01 28.98
C PRO A 285 2.52 -9.97 28.96
N MET A 286 3.52 -10.10 29.84
CA MET A 286 4.66 -9.17 29.91
C MET A 286 5.51 -9.24 28.65
N TRP A 287 5.91 -10.43 28.22
CA TRP A 287 6.74 -10.62 27.02
C TRP A 287 6.02 -10.20 25.74
N ILE A 288 4.73 -10.55 25.63
CA ILE A 288 3.89 -10.16 24.49
C ILE A 288 3.77 -8.63 24.41
N SER A 289 3.60 -7.96 25.55
CA SER A 289 3.46 -6.51 25.59
C SER A 289 4.75 -5.76 25.27
N ILE A 290 5.91 -6.28 25.72
CA ILE A 290 7.21 -5.71 25.37
C ILE A 290 7.47 -5.83 23.87
N ALA A 291 7.21 -7.01 23.27
CA ALA A 291 7.34 -7.20 21.83
C ALA A 291 6.41 -6.26 21.04
N GLU A 292 5.18 -6.08 21.53
CA GLU A 292 4.21 -5.17 20.93
C GLU A 292 4.64 -3.70 21.05
N GLY A 293 5.24 -3.31 22.19
CA GLY A 293 5.78 -1.97 22.42
C GLY A 293 7.02 -1.65 21.57
N ILE A 294 7.93 -2.60 21.40
CA ILE A 294 9.07 -2.47 20.48
C ILE A 294 8.56 -2.33 19.04
N ARG A 295 7.59 -3.16 18.65
CA ARG A 295 6.96 -3.06 17.32
C ARG A 295 6.31 -1.69 17.10
N TYR A 296 5.64 -1.12 18.10
CA TYR A 296 5.10 0.24 17.99
C TYR A 296 6.18 1.30 17.84
N LEU A 297 7.32 1.16 18.53
CA LEU A 297 8.42 2.12 18.46
C LEU A 297 9.03 2.18 17.05
N PHE A 298 9.25 1.03 16.41
CA PHE A 298 9.91 0.90 15.10
C PHE A 298 8.94 0.90 13.90
N MET A 299 7.63 0.91 14.13
CA MET A 299 6.62 1.05 13.07
C MET A 299 6.69 2.45 12.42
N PRO A 300 6.64 2.61 11.09
CA PRO A 300 6.46 3.92 10.44
C PRO A 300 5.23 4.67 10.97
N ILE A 301 5.26 6.01 10.98
CA ILE A 301 4.19 6.81 11.59
C ILE A 301 2.88 6.68 10.78
N GLU A 302 3.04 6.51 9.47
CA GLU A 302 2.00 6.32 8.47
C GLU A 302 1.27 4.99 8.72
N ASP A 303 2.01 3.90 8.90
CA ASP A 303 1.48 2.58 9.23
C ASP A 303 0.74 2.58 10.58
N PHE A 304 1.30 3.29 11.57
CA PHE A 304 0.68 3.44 12.89
C PHE A 304 -0.66 4.18 12.79
N TYR A 305 -0.70 5.25 11.99
CA TYR A 305 -1.91 6.01 11.74
C TYR A 305 -2.99 5.16 11.07
N ASP A 306 -2.64 4.40 10.02
CA ASP A 306 -3.59 3.59 9.28
C ASP A 306 -4.17 2.44 10.11
N GLN A 307 -3.33 1.74 10.88
CA GLN A 307 -3.77 0.57 11.65
C GLN A 307 -4.56 0.94 12.91
N TYR A 308 -4.15 2.00 13.62
CA TYR A 308 -4.67 2.29 14.97
C TYR A 308 -5.57 3.52 15.01
N ILE A 309 -5.22 4.60 14.31
CA ILE A 309 -5.92 5.89 14.44
C ILE A 309 -7.06 6.03 13.42
N LYS A 310 -6.83 5.69 12.15
CA LYS A 310 -7.82 5.79 11.05
C LYS A 310 -9.03 4.89 11.30
N LYS A 311 -8.78 3.68 11.80
CA LYS A 311 -9.82 2.70 12.14
C LYS A 311 -10.70 3.20 13.29
N GLU A 312 -10.12 3.89 14.27
CA GLU A 312 -10.83 4.44 15.43
C GLU A 312 -11.67 5.67 15.04
N LYS A 313 -11.10 6.63 14.29
CA LYS A 313 -11.85 7.78 13.74
C LYS A 313 -13.07 7.33 12.92
N ARG A 314 -12.95 6.24 12.15
CA ARG A 314 -14.08 5.62 11.41
C ARG A 314 -15.14 5.02 12.34
N ARG A 315 -14.74 4.34 13.41
CA ARG A 315 -15.66 3.75 14.40
C ARG A 315 -16.45 4.84 15.13
N ASP A 316 -15.79 5.92 15.54
CA ASP A 316 -16.46 7.04 16.21
C ASP A 316 -17.40 7.81 15.29
N LYS A 317 -17.00 8.03 14.04
CA LYS A 317 -17.89 8.60 13.01
C LYS A 317 -19.15 7.76 12.82
N ASN A 318 -19.04 6.44 12.87
CA ASN A 318 -20.18 5.53 12.75
C ASN A 318 -21.02 5.45 14.05
N ARG A 319 -20.41 5.62 15.23
CA ARG A 319 -21.13 5.71 16.52
C ARG A 319 -21.94 7.00 16.64
N ARG A 320 -21.40 8.13 16.20
CA ARG A 320 -22.12 9.43 16.21
C ARG A 320 -23.28 9.53 15.22
N ARG A 321 -23.35 8.59 14.26
CA ARG A 321 -24.41 8.50 13.25
C ARG A 321 -25.56 7.56 13.66
N ARG A 322 -25.44 6.85 14.78
CA ARG A 322 -26.45 5.95 15.34
C ARG A 322 -27.05 6.57 16.59
#